data_AF-A0A0M3BG21-F1
#
_entry.id   AF-A0A0M3BG21-F1
#
_cell.length_a   1.000
_cell.length_b   1.000
_cell.length_c   1.000
_cell.angle_alpha   90.00
_cell.angle_beta   90.00
_cell.angle_gamma   90.00
#
_symmetry.space_group_name_H-M   'P 1'
#
loop_
_entity.id
_entity.type
_entity.pdbx_description
1 polymer ?
#
loop_
_entity_poly.entity_id
_entity_poly.type
_entity_poly.pdbx_seq_one_letter_code
_entity_poly.pdbx_strand_id
1 'polypeptide(L)' 'MEKIKHWRTERSLSIEAAGALVGVSGVQWHRYENGTRRIPAEKAPSISKLTGVPLHEIRPDVFGTAENAA' A
#
# COMPACT_ATOMS: atom_id res chain seq x y z
N MET A 1 -2.55 -6.56 -4.07
CA MET A 1 -2.09 -5.15 -4.16
C MET A 1 -2.76 -4.34 -5.26
N GLU A 2 -3.69 -4.94 -5.99
CA GLU A 2 -4.44 -4.29 -7.07
C GLU A 2 -5.17 -3.01 -6.65
N LYS A 3 -5.69 -2.94 -5.41
CA LYS A 3 -6.33 -1.73 -4.86
C LYS A 3 -5.37 -0.53 -4.77
N ILE A 4 -4.12 -0.75 -4.39
CA ILE A 4 -3.12 0.33 -4.30
C ILE A 4 -2.71 0.81 -5.69
N LYS A 5 -2.60 -0.12 -6.65
CA LYS A 5 -2.38 0.21 -8.06
C LYS A 5 -3.56 1.00 -8.64
N HIS A 6 -4.79 0.59 -8.34
CA HIS A 6 -6.01 1.26 -8.79
C HIS A 6 -6.09 2.70 -8.27
N TRP A 7 -5.84 2.90 -6.97
CA TRP A 7 -5.75 4.22 -6.35
C TRP A 7 -4.78 5.15 -7.09
N ARG A 8 -3.62 4.62 -7.51
CA ARG A 8 -2.60 5.39 -8.25
C ARG A 8 -3.11 5.76 -9.64
N THR A 9 -3.68 4.80 -10.37
CA THR A 9 -4.15 5.01 -11.75
C THR A 9 -5.35 5.95 -11.83
N GLU A 10 -6.30 5.86 -10.89
CA GLU A 10 -7.43 6.80 -10.80
C GLU A 10 -6.95 8.25 -10.62
N ARG A 11 -5.83 8.45 -9.93
CA ARG A 11 -5.22 9.76 -9.70
C ARG A 11 -4.21 10.17 -10.77
N SER A 12 -4.04 9.35 -11.82
CA SER A 12 -3.06 9.57 -12.89
C SER A 12 -1.64 9.84 -12.37
N LEU A 13 -1.27 9.20 -11.26
CA LEU A 13 0.05 9.34 -10.64
C LEU A 13 1.05 8.38 -11.31
N SER A 14 2.27 8.87 -11.53
CA SER A 14 3.40 8.00 -11.85
C SER A 14 3.82 7.18 -10.64
N ILE A 15 4.58 6.11 -10.85
CA ILE A 15 5.10 5.30 -9.74
C ILE A 15 6.05 6.10 -8.84
N GLU A 16 6.81 7.05 -9.41
CA GLU A 16 7.70 7.96 -8.69
C GLU A 16 6.91 8.91 -7.80
N ALA A 17 5.85 9.54 -8.34
CA ALA A 17 5.01 10.45 -7.59
C ALA A 17 4.30 9.72 -6.43
N ALA A 18 3.78 8.52 -6.67
CA ALA A 18 3.14 7.71 -5.64
C ALA A 18 4.12 7.27 -4.54
N GLY A 19 5.33 6.83 -4.93
CA GLY A 19 6.38 6.49 -3.97
C GLY A 19 6.80 7.68 -3.10
N ALA A 20 6.96 8.86 -3.70
CA ALA A 20 7.35 10.08 -3.00
C ALA A 20 6.36 10.45 -1.89
N LEU A 21 5.06 10.23 -2.08
CA LEU A 21 4.02 10.52 -1.08
C LEU A 21 4.16 9.70 0.21
N VAL A 22 4.85 8.55 0.17
CA VAL A 22 5.12 7.72 1.36
C VAL A 22 6.62 7.58 1.65
N GLY A 23 7.45 8.41 1.02
CA GLY A 23 8.90 8.42 1.21
C GLY A 23 9.57 7.11 0.80
N VAL A 24 9.23 6.58 -0.38
CA VAL A 24 9.91 5.44 -1.02
C VAL A 24 10.19 5.75 -2.50
N SER A 25 11.09 5.00 -3.14
CA SER A 25 11.34 5.17 -4.58
C SER A 25 10.19 4.62 -5.43
N GLY A 26 10.06 5.10 -6.67
CA GLY A 26 9.04 4.59 -7.60
C GLY A 26 9.20 3.08 -7.89
N VAL A 27 10.44 2.59 -7.96
CA VAL A 27 10.72 1.15 -8.10
C VAL A 27 10.21 0.36 -6.89
N GLN A 28 10.39 0.89 -5.68
CA GLN A 28 9.90 0.26 -4.46
C GLN A 28 8.37 0.25 -4.42
N TRP A 29 7.73 1.36 -4.82
CA TRP A 29 6.28 1.44 -4.98
C TRP A 29 5.76 0.41 -6.00
N HIS A 30 6.39 0.31 -7.17
CA HIS A 30 6.03 -0.68 -8.19
C HIS A 30 6.12 -2.13 -7.68
N ARG A 31 7.15 -2.45 -6.87
CA ARG A 31 7.26 -3.78 -6.24
C ARG A 31 6.16 -4.04 -5.21
N TYR A 32 5.70 -2.99 -4.51
CA TYR A 32 4.52 -3.07 -3.68
C TYR A 32 3.30 -3.41 -4.56
N GLU A 33 3.02 -2.64 -5.61
CA GLU A 33 1.84 -2.86 -6.48
C GLU A 33 1.74 -4.28 -7.04
N ASN A 34 2.88 -4.86 -7.43
CA ASN A 34 2.94 -6.20 -8.01
C ASN A 34 3.10 -7.31 -6.97
N GLY A 35 3.20 -6.97 -5.67
CA GLY A 35 3.38 -7.94 -4.60
C GLY A 35 4.75 -8.64 -4.56
N THR A 36 5.70 -8.25 -5.42
CA THR A 36 7.07 -8.79 -5.42
C THR A 36 7.88 -8.33 -4.21
N ARG A 37 7.40 -7.31 -3.50
CA ARG A 37 7.90 -6.92 -2.18
C ARG A 37 6.72 -6.67 -1.25
N ARG A 38 6.77 -7.26 -0.05
CA ARG A 38 5.81 -6.96 1.02
C ARG A 38 6.01 -5.52 1.54
N ILE A 39 4.91 -4.83 1.83
CA ILE A 39 4.94 -3.51 2.46
C ILE A 39 5.42 -3.66 3.91
N PRO A 40 6.48 -2.95 4.35
CA PRO A 40 6.91 -2.95 5.74
C PRO A 40 5.80 -2.51 6.70
N ALA A 41 5.80 -3.05 7.92
CA ALA A 41 4.69 -2.83 8.86
C ALA A 41 4.57 -1.35 9.24
N GLU A 42 5.70 -0.67 9.37
CA GLU A 42 5.83 0.75 9.66
C GLU A 42 5.33 1.66 8.52
N LYS A 43 5.32 1.17 7.27
CA LYS A 43 4.81 1.90 6.10
C LYS A 43 3.31 1.68 5.87
N ALA A 44 2.76 0.57 6.39
CA ALA A 44 1.36 0.20 6.16
C ALA A 44 0.36 1.28 6.62
N PRO A 45 0.51 1.94 7.79
CA PRO A 45 -0.37 3.04 8.20
C PRO A 45 -0.36 4.23 7.24
N SER A 46 0.83 4.65 6.79
CA SER A 46 0.96 5.76 5.84
C SER A 46 0.29 5.44 4.50
N ILE A 47 0.50 4.21 4.00
CA ILE A 47 -0.13 3.75 2.76
C ILE A 47 -1.64 3.60 2.93
N SER A 48 -2.12 3.07 4.06
CA SER A 48 -3.55 2.95 4.37
C SER A 48 -4.23 4.32 4.40
N LYS A 49 -3.64 5.30 5.10
CA LYS A 49 -4.14 6.67 5.14
C LYS A 49 -4.15 7.33 3.76
N LEU A 50 -3.13 7.07 2.95
CA LEU A 50 -3.01 7.66 1.61
C LEU A 50 -4.02 7.05 0.62
N THR A 51 -4.18 5.74 0.67
CA THR A 51 -4.93 4.96 -0.33
C THR A 51 -6.36 4.65 0.06
N GLY A 52 -6.70 4.73 1.35
CA GLY A 52 -7.95 4.25 1.92
C GLY A 52 -8.02 2.73 2.07
N VAL A 53 -6.98 1.99 1.65
CA VAL A 53 -6.95 0.53 1.77
C VAL A 53 -6.74 0.14 3.24
N PRO A 54 -7.59 -0.72 3.84
CA PRO A 54 -7.46 -1.10 5.24
C PRO A 54 -6.12 -1.79 5.55
N LEU A 55 -5.64 -1.61 6.77
CA LEU A 55 -4.38 -2.20 7.25
C LEU A 55 -4.36 -3.73 7.16
N HIS A 56 -5.47 -4.40 7.45
CA HIS A 56 -5.59 -5.85 7.35
C HIS A 56 -5.51 -6.35 5.90
N GLU A 57 -5.80 -5.51 4.91
CA GLU A 57 -5.60 -5.87 3.50
C GLU A 57 -4.16 -5.65 3.04
N ILE A 58 -3.48 -4.65 3.61
CA ILE A 58 -2.08 -4.33 3.30
C ILE A 58 -1.13 -5.33 3.98
N ARG A 59 -1.38 -5.64 5.25
CA ARG A 59 -0.58 -6.53 6.11
C ARG A 59 -1.48 -7.37 7.04
N PRO A 60 -2.21 -8.37 6.51
CA PRO A 60 -3.03 -9.27 7.32
C PRO A 60 -2.21 -10.04 8.36
N ASP A 61 -0.94 -10.31 8.06
CA ASP A 61 0.00 -10.99 8.96
C ASP A 61 0.38 -10.17 10.20
N VAL A 62 0.15 -8.85 10.19
CA VAL A 62 0.45 -7.95 11.33
C VAL A 62 -0.82 -7.46 12.00
N PHE A 63 -1.83 -7.10 11.21
CA PHE A 63 -3.05 -6.44 11.71
C PHE A 63 -4.25 -7.37 11.84
N GLY A 64 -4.07 -8.68 11.64
CA GLY A 64 -5.14 -9.67 11.66
C GLY A 64 -6.04 -9.57 10.43
N THR A 65 -7.01 -10.48 10.31
CA THR A 65 -8.09 -10.41 9.33
C THR A 65 -9.28 -9.66 9.91
N ALA A 66 -10.15 -9.12 9.06
CA ALA A 66 -11.37 -8.39 9.48
C ALA A 66 -12.30 -9.21 10.41
N GLU A 67 -12.14 -10.53 10.42
CA GLU A 67 -12.91 -11.47 11.24
C GLU A 67 -12.46 -11.51 12.73
N ASN A 68 -11.24 -11.05 13.03
CA ASN A 68 -10.68 -11.03 14.40
C ASN A 68 -10.79 -9.65 15.10
N ALA A 69 -11.62 -8.74 14.59
CA ALA A 69 -11.81 -7.39 15.14
C ALA A 69 -13.06 -7.26 16.05
N ALA A 70 -13.54 -8.39 16.61
CA ALA A 70 -14.68 -8.44 17.54
C ALA A 70 -14.25 -8.28 19.00
#